data_AF-A0A0N0JTD6-F1
#
_entry.id   AF-A0A0N0JTD6-F1
#
_cell.length_a   1.000
_cell.length_b   1.000
_cell.length_c   1.000
_cell.angle_alpha   90.00
_cell.angle_beta   90.00
_cell.angle_gamma   90.00
#
_symmetry.space_group_name_H-M   'P 1'
#
loop_
_entity.id
_entity.type
_entity.pdbx_description
1 polymer ?
#
loop_
_entity_poly.entity_id
_entity_poly.type
_entity_poly.pdbx_seq_one_letter_code
_entity_poly.pdbx_strand_id
1 'polypeptide(L)' 'MGHVPDQLTEADAESARERRLVAMHLQEIESNPLDAEDIAMFEMFERERWSHERRIAHIIERATMARFTDAAE' A
#
# COMPACT_ATOMS: atom_id res chain seq x y z
N MET A 1 -24.07 5.88 -7.97
CA MET A 1 -22.62 5.88 -7.67
C MET A 1 -21.97 4.95 -8.66
N GLY A 2 -20.96 5.42 -9.41
CA GLY A 2 -20.26 4.57 -10.37
C GLY A 2 -19.51 3.47 -9.62
N HIS A 3 -19.58 2.24 -10.13
CA HIS A 3 -18.74 1.15 -9.63
C HIS A 3 -17.29 1.51 -9.96
N VAL A 4 -16.50 1.87 -8.96
CA VAL A 4 -15.07 2.04 -9.15
C VAL A 4 -14.50 0.63 -9.34
N PRO A 5 -13.78 0.38 -10.44
CA PRO A 5 -13.22 -0.93 -10.70
C PRO A 5 -12.22 -1.30 -9.59
N ASP A 6 -12.30 -2.54 -9.12
CA ASP A 6 -11.41 -3.08 -8.09
C ASP A 6 -9.95 -3.18 -8.55
N GLN A 7 -9.72 -3.10 -9.87
CA GLN A 7 -8.43 -3.19 -10.51
C GLN A 7 -8.10 -1.96 -11.36
N LEU A 8 -6.84 -1.55 -11.29
CA LEU A 8 -6.22 -0.53 -12.13
C LEU A 8 -5.86 -1.09 -13.51
N THR A 9 -5.68 -0.19 -14.47
CA THR A 9 -5.04 -0.53 -15.74
C THR A 9 -3.55 -0.84 -15.51
N GLU A 10 -2.88 -1.44 -16.50
CA GLU A 10 -1.44 -1.70 -16.43
C GLU A 10 -0.63 -0.41 -16.34
N ALA A 11 -1.00 0.61 -17.13
CA ALA A 11 -0.34 1.91 -17.10
C ALA A 11 -0.50 2.62 -15.74
N ASP A 12 -1.69 2.51 -15.13
CA ASP A 12 -1.94 3.07 -13.80
C ASP A 12 -1.16 2.33 -12.71
N ALA A 13 -0.98 1.01 -12.85
CA ALA A 13 -0.20 0.20 -11.93
C ALA A 13 1.30 0.50 -12.04
N GLU A 14 1.82 0.71 -13.25
CA GLU A 14 3.19 1.17 -13.47
C GLU A 14 3.42 2.57 -12.87
N SER A 15 2.49 3.49 -13.13
CA SER A 15 2.51 4.83 -12.51
C SER A 15 2.41 4.77 -10.98
N ALA A 16 1.73 3.77 -10.41
CA ALA A 16 1.71 3.55 -8.97
C ALA A 16 3.07 3.07 -8.44
N ARG A 17 3.74 2.17 -9.18
CA ARG A 17 5.07 1.66 -8.85
C ARG A 17 6.13 2.76 -8.81
N GLU A 18 6.11 3.66 -9.80
CA GLU A 18 7.01 4.81 -9.86
C GLU A 18 6.80 5.74 -8.67
N ARG A 19 5.54 6.08 -8.37
CA ARG A 19 5.19 6.91 -7.21
C ARG A 19 5.65 6.29 -5.90
N ARG A 20 5.52 4.97 -5.73
CA ARG A 20 6.02 4.26 -4.54
C ARG A 20 7.54 4.36 -4.41
N LEU A 21 8.31 4.21 -5.51
CA LEU A 21 9.78 4.36 -5.45
C LEU A 21 10.20 5.76 -5.00
N VAL A 22 9.55 6.79 -5.55
CA VAL A 22 9.82 8.19 -5.16
C VAL A 22 9.46 8.40 -3.69
N ALA A 23 8.28 7.96 -3.25
CA ALA A 23 7.84 8.12 -1.88
C ALA A 23 8.75 7.36 -0.89
N MET A 24 9.17 6.14 -1.23
CA MET A 24 10.12 5.36 -0.43
C MET A 24 11.44 6.12 -0.24
N HIS A 25 11.98 6.68 -1.31
CA HIS A 25 13.20 7.48 -1.23
C HIS A 25 13.05 8.74 -0.36
N LEU A 26 11.90 9.43 -0.44
CA LEU A 26 11.62 10.58 0.42
C LEU A 26 11.56 10.18 1.90
N GLN A 27 10.94 9.04 2.21
CA GLN A 27 10.86 8.50 3.58
C GLN A 27 12.24 8.11 4.13
N GLU A 28 13.13 7.56 3.29
CA GLU A 28 14.52 7.29 3.66
C GLU A 28 15.27 8.57 4.07
N ILE A 29 15.07 9.68 3.35
CA ILE A 29 15.68 10.98 3.68
C ILE A 29 15.17 11.49 5.04
N GLU A 30 13.90 11.24 5.36
CA GLU A 30 13.28 11.60 6.63
C GLU A 30 13.65 10.64 7.79
N SER A 31 14.60 9.72 7.58
CA SER A 31 14.98 8.69 8.55
C SER A 31 13.81 7.80 8.99
N ASN A 32 12.81 7.63 8.12
CA ASN A 32 11.66 6.75 8.32
C ASN A 32 11.52 5.73 7.17
N PRO A 33 12.56 4.91 6.90
CA PRO A 33 12.50 3.96 5.79
C PRO A 33 11.36 2.95 5.99
N LEU A 34 10.74 2.55 4.89
CA LEU A 34 9.81 1.41 4.91
C LEU A 34 10.58 0.13 5.25
N ASP A 35 9.96 -0.75 6.02
CA ASP A 35 10.51 -2.08 6.26
C ASP A 35 10.22 -3.04 5.09
N ALA A 36 10.77 -4.25 5.17
CA ALA A 36 10.61 -5.25 4.12
C ALA A 36 9.16 -5.74 3.96
N GLU A 37 8.36 -5.75 5.03
CA GLU A 37 6.97 -6.18 4.99
C GLU A 37 6.09 -5.13 4.30
N ASP A 38 6.32 -3.85 4.60
CA ASP A 38 5.68 -2.72 3.93
C ASP A 38 6.00 -2.70 2.44
N ILE A 39 7.28 -2.86 2.07
CA ILE A 39 7.69 -2.92 0.66
C ILE A 39 6.99 -4.07 -0.06
N ALA A 40 6.99 -5.28 0.53
CA ALA A 40 6.34 -6.44 -0.06
C ALA A 40 4.82 -6.25 -0.23
N MET A 41 4.17 -5.58 0.71
CA MET A 41 2.75 -5.21 0.62
C MET A 41 2.50 -4.26 -0.57
N PHE A 42 3.29 -3.20 -0.71
CA PHE A 42 3.12 -2.27 -1.84
C PHE A 42 3.38 -2.94 -3.20
N GLU A 43 4.39 -3.80 -3.28
CA GLU A 43 4.69 -4.57 -4.49
C GLU A 43 3.57 -5.54 -4.87
N MET A 44 2.91 -6.15 -3.87
CA MET A 44 1.71 -6.96 -4.09
C MET A 44 0.57 -6.13 -4.70
N PHE A 45 0.31 -4.94 -4.15
CA PHE A 45 -0.74 -4.05 -4.69
C PHE A 45 -0.52 -3.66 -6.15
N GLU A 46 0.74 -3.43 -6.53
CA GLU A 46 1.14 -3.10 -7.89
C GLU A 46 0.99 -4.32 -8.82
N ARG A 47 1.52 -5.48 -8.41
CA ARG A 47 1.43 -6.74 -9.17
C ARG A 47 -0.01 -7.16 -9.43
N GLU A 48 -0.88 -7.04 -8.42
CA GLU A 48 -2.30 -7.39 -8.53
C GLU A 48 -3.18 -6.25 -9.05
N ARG A 49 -2.57 -5.09 -9.32
CA ARG A 49 -3.22 -3.88 -9.82
C ARG A 49 -4.38 -3.42 -8.94
N TRP A 50 -4.26 -3.51 -7.63
CA TRP A 50 -5.35 -3.11 -6.73
C TRP A 50 -5.70 -1.63 -6.90
N SER A 51 -6.98 -1.33 -6.93
CA SER A 51 -7.49 0.05 -6.86
C SER A 51 -7.08 0.73 -5.56
N HIS A 52 -7.10 2.07 -5.55
CA HIS A 52 -6.72 2.83 -4.35
C HIS A 52 -7.65 2.54 -3.17
N GLU A 53 -8.96 2.41 -3.42
CA GLU A 53 -9.95 2.10 -2.39
C GLU A 53 -9.67 0.74 -1.73
N ARG A 54 -9.36 -0.28 -2.53
CA ARG A 54 -9.02 -1.61 -2.02
C ARG A 54 -7.74 -1.60 -1.18
N ARG A 55 -6.70 -0.87 -1.62
CA ARG A 55 -5.45 -0.70 -0.85
C ARG A 55 -5.72 -0.06 0.51
N ILE A 56 -6.48 1.04 0.54
CA ILE A 56 -6.83 1.75 1.77
C ILE A 56 -7.59 0.82 2.73
N ALA A 57 -8.61 0.11 2.24
CA ALA A 57 -9.38 -0.82 3.06
C ALA A 57 -8.48 -1.90 3.70
N HIS A 58 -7.54 -2.47 2.94
CA HIS A 58 -6.60 -3.47 3.44
C HIS A 58 -5.62 -2.91 4.48
N ILE A 59 -5.07 -1.71 4.26
CA ILE A 59 -4.17 -1.07 5.23
C ILE A 59 -4.91 -0.79 6.55
N ILE A 60 -6.14 -0.27 6.47
CA ILE A 60 -6.98 -0.02 7.65
C ILE A 60 -7.27 -1.32 8.40
N GLU A 61 -7.59 -2.40 7.67
CA GLU A 61 -7.83 -3.72 8.28
C GLU A 61 -6.57 -4.23 9.00
N ARG A 62 -5.41 -4.23 8.34
CA ARG A 62 -4.13 -4.64 8.94
C ARG A 62 -3.78 -3.80 10.17
N ALA A 63 -3.87 -2.47 10.09
CA ALA A 63 -3.57 -1.59 11.21
C ALA A 63 -4.53 -1.81 12.38
N THR A 64 -5.81 -2.06 12.09
CA THR A 64 -6.82 -2.39 13.10
C THR A 64 -6.47 -3.69 13.80
N MET A 65 -6.12 -4.74 13.05
CA MET A 65 -5.72 -6.04 13.62
C MET A 65 -4.44 -5.93 14.46
N ALA A 66 -3.40 -5.24 13.97
CA ALA A 66 -2.16 -5.04 14.71
C ALA A 66 -2.39 -4.35 16.07
N ARG A 67 -3.26 -3.33 16.09
CA ARG A 67 -3.65 -2.65 17.34
C ARG A 67 -4.36 -3.58 18.33
N PHE A 68 -5.15 -4.53 17.86
CA PHE A 68 -5.80 -5.51 18.74
C PHE A 68 -4.82 -6.52 19.33
N THR A 69 -3.76 -6.87 18.61
CA THR A 69 -2.71 -7.76 19.11
C THR A 69 -1.85 -7.08 20.18
N ASP A 70 -1.45 -5.83 19.97
CA ASP A 70 -0.66 -5.03 20.93
C ASP A 70 -1.42 -4.79 22.26
N ALA A 71 -2.75 -4.68 22.21
CA ALA A 71 -3.59 -4.52 23.40
C ALA A 71 -3.81 -5.81 24.22
N ALA A 72 -3.33 -6.96 23.74
CA ALA A 72 -3.49 -8.26 24.38
C ALA A 72 -2.18 -8.79 25.03
N GLU A 73 -1.06 -8.07 24.87
CA GLU A 73 0.24 -8.34 25.51
C GLU A 73 0.46 -7.47 26.76
#